data_AF-A0A8B9N0F9-F1
#
_entry.id   AF-A0A8B9N0F9-F1
#
_cell.length_a   1.000
_cell.length_b   1.000
_cell.length_c   1.000
_cell.angle_alpha   90.00
_cell.angle_beta   90.00
_cell.angle_gamma   90.00
#
_symmetry.space_group_name_H-M   'P 1'
#
loop_
_entity.id
_entity.type
_entity.pdbx_description
1 polymer ?
#
loop_
_entity_poly.entity_id
_entity_poly.type
_entity_poly.pdbx_seq_one_letter_code
_entity_poly.pdbx_strand_id
1 'polypeptide(L)'
;GSRGGGGGLGLPGGGLGLPGGGPRVRVGLRSPWGGFRSPWGCFGAPWGRFWGPAGRLGRTLRSFGAAAGPGVALDPGGSRVLQALLPQAPLGVLGQILPPLVSGGLGGPAGNPLGARVLEAALGRVLPALGEAVGPAKEEEEEEEEAVGPVEEAVGRLAAAVRDDPVAFARHPAGSFVVRALLRVLGGAPGAGEATGKGLGGDWEGLGGAAEEVGGPLLSPAGASLCLQVALEVLHRSQSPACSRLCDALIGRLAPPGPAPAESRLLEAAMAVAGPRRLRELFRQQMKGRLRGVATHRVANHGLQRLLDHAPVGEVLSELGPALAEPVARGHPGVLTALLGACRRHPGLQQEALRCLFQAFGCWEPRERRKACVGLLAGLRPFGGGDKAAEGVEPEVRGGARPSLGPVTLHGSLLLQHLLHFGDPALVLGGLKALPPAALLALARSPPGSRVWDALLASPTVPTRARRRLLRKLKGHFLSLACHRNGSRVLDAVWVSASGPARAAIADELGECHGAWRGGQTDGRQRW
;
A
#
# COMPACT_ATOMS: atom_id res chain seq x y z
N GLY A 1 -17.51 71.51 21.15
CA GLY A 1 -16.57 72.46 20.49
C GLY A 1 -15.34 71.67 20.12
N SER A 2 -15.08 71.43 18.84
CA SER A 2 -14.42 72.33 17.86
C SER A 2 -12.91 72.08 17.75
N ARG A 3 -12.54 71.54 16.58
CA ARG A 3 -11.33 71.78 15.76
C ARG A 3 -9.96 71.47 16.41
N GLY A 4 -9.00 70.82 15.76
CA GLY A 4 -8.75 70.59 14.33
C GLY A 4 -7.26 70.83 14.08
N GLY A 5 -6.59 69.97 13.31
CA GLY A 5 -5.19 70.17 12.91
C GLY A 5 -4.60 68.94 12.23
N GLY A 6 -4.71 68.90 10.90
CA GLY A 6 -4.05 67.92 10.05
C GLY A 6 -2.57 68.23 9.84
N GLY A 7 -1.79 67.19 9.59
CA GLY A 7 -0.39 67.28 9.19
C GLY A 7 0.04 65.94 8.61
N GLY A 8 -0.02 65.81 7.28
CA GLY A 8 0.59 64.71 6.55
C GLY A 8 2.03 65.06 6.18
N LEU A 9 2.97 64.17 6.48
CA LEU A 9 4.32 64.04 5.93
C LEU A 9 4.67 62.56 6.12
N GLY A 10 4.87 61.75 5.08
CA GLY A 10 6.04 61.79 4.21
C GLY A 10 7.04 60.73 4.69
N LEU A 11 6.90 59.50 4.18
CA LEU A 11 7.84 58.40 4.42
C LEU A 11 9.22 58.74 3.83
N PRO A 12 10.33 58.66 4.59
CA PRO A 12 11.65 58.60 4.00
C PRO A 12 12.04 57.13 3.78
N GLY A 13 12.27 56.78 2.51
CA GLY A 13 12.99 55.59 2.12
C GLY A 13 14.44 55.66 2.61
N GLY A 14 14.85 54.64 3.35
CA GLY A 14 16.24 54.41 3.75
C GLY A 14 16.60 52.98 3.39
N GLY A 15 17.25 52.81 2.24
CA GLY A 15 17.86 51.56 1.83
C GLY A 15 19.08 51.26 2.69
N LEU A 16 19.07 50.11 3.36
CA LEU A 16 20.27 49.50 3.93
C LEU A 16 20.71 48.38 2.99
N GLY A 17 21.78 48.67 2.24
CA GLY A 17 22.46 47.72 1.39
C GLY A 17 23.19 46.67 2.23
N LEU A 18 23.00 45.39 1.87
CA LEU A 18 23.84 44.29 2.31
C LEU A 18 25.03 44.16 1.35
N PRO A 19 26.29 44.15 1.81
CA PRO A 19 27.43 43.82 0.98
C PRO A 19 27.67 42.31 0.99
N GLY A 20 28.20 41.77 -0.12
CA GLY A 20 28.75 40.41 -0.15
C GLY A 20 28.17 39.49 -1.23
N GLY A 21 28.17 39.93 -2.48
CA GLY A 21 27.97 39.02 -3.62
C GLY A 21 29.17 38.08 -3.78
N GLY A 22 29.00 36.81 -3.41
CA GLY A 22 29.84 35.73 -3.92
C GLY A 22 29.68 35.59 -5.44
N PRO A 23 30.69 35.08 -6.17
CA PRO A 23 30.69 35.13 -7.63
C PRO A 23 29.53 34.31 -8.19
N ARG A 24 28.52 35.00 -8.75
CA ARG A 24 27.55 34.38 -9.67
C ARG A 24 28.31 34.02 -10.94
N VAL A 25 28.74 32.76 -11.04
CA VAL A 25 29.21 32.21 -12.32
C VAL A 25 27.98 32.11 -13.24
N ARG A 26 27.72 33.18 -14.01
CA ARG A 26 26.94 33.04 -15.24
C ARG A 26 27.80 32.22 -16.18
N VAL A 27 27.35 31.01 -16.51
CA VAL A 27 27.92 30.25 -17.62
C VAL A 27 27.77 31.09 -18.88
N GLY A 28 28.88 31.70 -19.32
CA GLY A 28 28.92 32.56 -20.51
C GLY A 28 28.62 31.77 -21.78
N LEU A 29 28.09 32.46 -22.79
CA LEU A 29 27.67 31.96 -24.11
C LEU A 29 28.75 31.29 -24.98
N ARG A 30 29.90 30.89 -24.41
CA ARG A 30 30.97 30.12 -25.09
C ARG A 30 31.30 28.84 -24.32
N SER A 31 30.25 28.13 -23.93
CA SER A 31 30.31 26.81 -23.31
C SER A 31 29.88 25.76 -24.35
N PRO A 32 30.39 24.51 -24.33
CA PRO A 32 30.00 23.46 -25.29
C PRO A 32 28.49 23.15 -25.26
N TRP A 33 27.79 23.70 -24.27
CA TRP A 33 26.36 23.71 -24.04
C TRP A 33 25.53 24.59 -25.01
N GLY A 34 26.17 25.38 -25.88
CA GLY A 34 25.48 26.22 -26.89
C GLY A 34 24.71 25.43 -27.97
N GLY A 35 24.99 24.13 -28.13
CA GLY A 35 24.34 23.26 -29.11
C GLY A 35 22.95 22.75 -28.73
N PHE A 36 22.50 22.95 -27.49
CA PHE A 36 21.18 22.48 -27.01
C PHE A 36 20.13 23.59 -26.97
N ARG A 37 20.08 24.46 -27.98
CA ARG A 37 18.90 25.32 -28.19
C ARG A 37 17.78 24.48 -28.80
N SER A 38 16.93 23.97 -27.90
CA SER A 38 15.63 23.31 -28.11
C SER A 38 15.60 21.77 -28.06
N PRO A 39 15.81 21.14 -26.88
CA PRO A 39 15.46 19.74 -26.70
C PRO A 39 13.94 19.55 -26.43
N TRP A 40 13.19 20.59 -26.07
CA TRP A 40 11.80 20.49 -25.60
C TRP A 40 10.79 19.92 -26.60
N GLY A 41 11.10 19.88 -27.90
CA GLY A 41 10.21 19.34 -28.94
C GLY A 41 10.08 17.81 -28.97
N CYS A 42 10.97 17.07 -28.31
CA CYS A 42 11.02 15.60 -28.38
C CYS A 42 10.58 14.88 -27.09
N PHE A 43 10.16 15.59 -26.05
CA PHE A 43 9.97 15.03 -24.69
C PHE A 43 8.58 14.37 -24.44
N GLY A 44 7.73 14.26 -25.47
CA GLY A 44 6.35 13.75 -25.36
C GLY A 44 6.13 12.28 -25.73
N ALA A 45 7.17 11.53 -26.15
CA ALA A 45 7.05 10.13 -26.56
C ALA A 45 7.60 9.15 -25.49
N PRO A 46 7.17 7.88 -25.46
CA PRO A 46 7.71 6.89 -24.53
C PRO A 46 9.20 6.66 -24.83
N TRP A 47 10.05 6.97 -23.86
CA TRP A 47 11.51 7.07 -23.96
C TRP A 47 12.24 5.77 -24.36
N GLY A 48 11.54 4.64 -24.37
CA GLY A 48 12.08 3.33 -24.73
C GLY A 48 12.44 3.15 -26.21
N ARG A 49 12.11 4.08 -27.11
CA ARG A 49 12.42 3.98 -28.55
C ARG A 49 13.51 4.93 -29.07
N PHE A 50 13.94 5.91 -28.29
CA PHE A 50 14.87 6.94 -28.78
C PHE A 50 16.36 6.58 -28.56
N TRP A 51 16.63 5.68 -27.63
CA TRP A 51 17.99 5.26 -27.31
C TRP A 51 18.16 3.80 -27.74
N GLY A 52 18.85 3.59 -28.87
CA GLY A 52 19.39 2.27 -29.24
C GLY A 52 20.43 1.77 -28.21
N PRO A 53 21.03 0.58 -28.43
CA PRO A 53 21.60 -0.30 -27.39
C PRO A 53 22.41 0.41 -26.31
N ALA A 54 22.28 -0.08 -25.07
CA ALA A 54 22.78 0.46 -23.79
C ALA A 54 24.12 1.24 -23.84
N GLY A 55 25.07 0.83 -24.71
CA GLY A 55 26.35 1.50 -24.90
C GLY A 55 26.33 2.95 -25.41
N ARG A 56 25.26 3.44 -26.08
CA ARG A 56 25.17 4.88 -26.41
C ARG A 56 24.79 5.74 -25.21
N LEU A 57 23.84 5.27 -24.41
CA LEU A 57 23.44 5.94 -23.17
C LEU A 57 24.60 5.95 -22.16
N GLY A 58 25.30 4.82 -21.98
CA GLY A 58 26.47 4.72 -21.11
C GLY A 58 27.60 5.70 -21.44
N ARG A 59 27.92 5.88 -22.73
CA ARG A 59 28.95 6.87 -23.17
C ARG A 59 28.53 8.32 -22.92
N THR A 60 27.26 8.66 -23.18
CA THR A 60 26.72 9.99 -22.89
C THR A 60 26.66 10.23 -21.37
N LEU A 61 26.35 9.21 -20.58
CA LEU A 61 26.36 9.30 -19.12
C LEU A 61 27.77 9.46 -18.54
N ARG A 62 28.78 8.78 -19.11
CA ARG A 62 30.19 8.94 -18.71
C ARG A 62 30.72 10.34 -19.01
N SER A 63 30.45 10.89 -20.19
CA SER A 63 30.84 12.27 -20.52
C SER A 63 30.04 13.32 -19.73
N PHE A 64 28.81 13.00 -19.33
CA PHE A 64 27.98 13.85 -18.48
C PHE A 64 28.39 13.79 -17.00
N GLY A 65 28.81 12.61 -16.50
CA GLY A 65 29.23 12.38 -15.10
C GLY A 65 30.44 13.23 -14.70
N ALA A 66 31.43 13.36 -15.60
CA ALA A 66 32.58 14.23 -15.39
C ALA A 66 32.25 15.73 -15.27
N ALA A 67 31.08 16.16 -15.76
CA ALA A 67 30.60 17.55 -15.68
C ALA A 67 29.45 17.75 -14.67
N ALA A 68 28.89 16.68 -14.11
CA ALA A 68 27.74 16.67 -13.22
C ALA A 68 28.14 16.94 -11.77
N GLY A 69 28.64 18.16 -11.51
CA GLY A 69 28.92 18.63 -10.15
C GLY A 69 27.66 19.10 -9.40
N PRO A 70 27.80 19.55 -8.14
CA PRO A 70 26.70 20.02 -7.31
C PRO A 70 25.88 21.13 -7.98
N GLY A 71 26.55 22.02 -8.76
CA GLY A 71 25.87 23.08 -9.49
C GLY A 71 24.81 22.59 -10.48
N VAL A 72 25.02 21.45 -11.14
CA VAL A 72 24.05 20.87 -12.09
C VAL A 72 22.88 20.21 -11.34
N ALA A 73 23.16 19.55 -10.22
CA ALA A 73 22.11 18.95 -9.39
C ALA A 73 21.23 19.98 -8.68
N LEU A 74 21.75 21.19 -8.46
CA LEU A 74 21.04 22.32 -7.88
C LEU A 74 20.35 23.20 -8.94
N ASP A 75 20.61 22.98 -10.23
CA ASP A 75 19.94 23.67 -11.33
C ASP A 75 18.61 22.99 -11.69
N PRO A 76 17.49 23.72 -11.89
CA PRO A 76 16.19 23.11 -12.21
C PRO A 76 16.16 22.27 -13.50
N GLY A 77 16.94 22.62 -14.51
CA GLY A 77 17.05 21.86 -15.75
C GLY A 77 17.97 20.66 -15.57
N GLY A 78 19.16 20.90 -15.02
CA GLY A 78 20.16 19.87 -14.73
C GLY A 78 19.64 18.77 -13.80
N SER A 79 18.92 19.14 -12.73
CA SER A 79 18.38 18.19 -11.76
C SER A 79 17.35 17.24 -12.36
N ARG A 80 16.54 17.72 -13.32
CA ARG A 80 15.53 16.89 -14.02
C ARG A 80 16.19 15.90 -14.96
N VAL A 81 17.21 16.36 -15.69
CA VAL A 81 18.00 15.49 -16.57
C VAL A 81 18.69 14.41 -15.75
N LEU A 82 19.34 14.78 -14.64
CA LEU A 82 19.98 13.82 -13.74
C LEU A 82 18.98 12.80 -13.17
N GLN A 83 17.80 13.23 -12.69
CA GLN A 83 16.77 12.32 -12.18
C GLN A 83 16.24 11.32 -13.22
N ALA A 84 16.20 11.70 -14.50
CA ALA A 84 15.78 10.80 -15.58
C ALA A 84 16.87 9.80 -15.97
N LEU A 85 18.14 10.20 -15.84
CA LEU A 85 19.31 9.47 -16.33
C LEU A 85 19.93 8.53 -15.28
N LEU A 86 20.02 8.98 -14.02
CA LEU A 86 20.64 8.23 -12.92
C LEU A 86 20.02 6.85 -12.66
N PRO A 87 18.69 6.61 -12.79
CA PRO A 87 18.11 5.28 -12.62
C PRO A 87 18.61 4.22 -13.60
N GLN A 88 19.36 4.61 -14.65
CA GLN A 88 19.95 3.72 -15.65
C GLN A 88 21.49 3.83 -15.68
N ALA A 89 22.09 4.56 -14.74
CA ALA A 89 23.52 4.81 -14.76
C ALA A 89 24.34 3.55 -14.42
N PRO A 90 25.47 3.30 -15.12
CA PRO A 90 26.42 2.26 -14.72
C PRO A 90 27.14 2.65 -13.42
N LEU A 91 27.76 1.68 -12.75
CA LEU A 91 28.37 1.88 -11.43
C LEU A 91 29.50 2.93 -11.47
N GLY A 92 30.34 2.93 -12.52
CA GLY A 92 31.38 3.94 -12.74
C GLY A 92 30.86 5.38 -12.78
N VAL A 93 29.68 5.61 -13.36
CA VAL A 93 29.06 6.95 -13.40
C VAL A 93 28.55 7.34 -12.01
N LEU A 94 28.01 6.40 -11.24
CA LEU A 94 27.63 6.66 -9.85
C LEU A 94 28.85 7.00 -8.98
N GLY A 95 29.98 6.31 -9.18
CA GLY A 95 31.23 6.57 -8.46
C GLY A 95 31.80 7.97 -8.72
N GLN A 96 31.54 8.56 -9.88
CA GLN A 96 31.93 9.94 -10.19
C GLN A 96 30.95 10.98 -9.64
N ILE A 97 29.65 10.69 -9.69
CA ILE A 97 28.60 11.67 -9.36
C ILE A 97 28.28 11.70 -7.86
N LEU A 98 28.30 10.58 -7.15
CA LEU A 98 27.93 10.53 -5.73
C LEU A 98 28.88 11.33 -4.81
N PRO A 99 30.22 11.20 -4.89
CA PRO A 99 31.14 11.91 -4.00
C PRO A 99 30.93 13.44 -3.91
N PRO A 100 30.78 14.18 -5.01
CA PRO A 100 30.50 15.62 -4.92
C PRO A 100 29.09 15.92 -4.42
N LEU A 101 28.10 15.06 -4.66
CA LEU A 101 26.73 15.30 -4.24
C LEU A 101 26.47 15.09 -2.74
N VAL A 102 27.24 14.19 -2.10
CA VAL A 102 27.12 13.93 -0.65
C VAL A 102 27.87 14.94 0.21
N SER A 103 28.60 15.88 -0.41
CA SER A 103 29.41 16.88 0.29
C SER A 103 28.55 18.00 0.90
N GLY A 104 28.94 18.48 2.09
CA GLY A 104 28.32 19.64 2.75
C GLY A 104 27.04 19.36 3.55
N GLY A 105 26.65 18.09 3.71
CA GLY A 105 25.50 17.69 4.53
C GLY A 105 24.21 18.45 4.15
N LEU A 106 23.46 18.93 5.16
CA LEU A 106 22.26 19.74 4.94
C LEU A 106 22.56 21.14 4.37
N GLY A 107 23.80 21.62 4.42
CA GLY A 107 24.21 22.86 3.73
C GLY A 107 24.47 22.64 2.22
N GLY A 108 24.54 21.39 1.78
CA GLY A 108 24.82 20.98 0.40
C GLY A 108 23.60 20.45 -0.35
N PRO A 109 23.81 19.59 -1.37
CA PRO A 109 22.75 19.02 -2.19
C PRO A 109 21.69 18.25 -1.40
N ALA A 110 22.05 17.61 -0.27
CA ALA A 110 21.10 16.87 0.56
C ALA A 110 20.05 17.76 1.25
N GLY A 111 20.39 19.03 1.52
CA GLY A 111 19.45 20.02 2.04
C GLY A 111 18.69 20.79 0.95
N ASN A 112 19.02 20.61 -0.33
CA ASN A 112 18.33 21.31 -1.41
C ASN A 112 17.18 20.45 -2.00
N PRO A 113 15.98 21.01 -2.29
CA PRO A 113 14.87 20.25 -2.86
C PRO A 113 15.17 19.56 -4.18
N LEU A 114 16.03 20.13 -5.02
CA LEU A 114 16.45 19.55 -6.30
C LEU A 114 17.58 18.53 -6.09
N GLY A 115 18.60 18.91 -5.31
CA GLY A 115 19.74 18.08 -4.99
C GLY A 115 19.35 16.78 -4.27
N ALA A 116 18.41 16.84 -3.31
CA ALA A 116 17.92 15.68 -2.58
C ALA A 116 17.20 14.67 -3.49
N ARG A 117 16.53 15.13 -4.56
CA ARG A 117 15.88 14.25 -5.54
C ARG A 117 16.89 13.59 -6.48
N VAL A 118 17.94 14.32 -6.84
CA VAL A 118 19.06 13.75 -7.59
C VAL A 118 19.77 12.68 -6.74
N LEU A 119 20.04 12.97 -5.47
CA LEU A 119 20.59 11.99 -4.52
C LEU A 119 19.67 10.78 -4.31
N GLU A 120 18.35 10.98 -4.17
CA GLU A 120 17.37 9.90 -4.08
C GLU A 120 17.41 8.98 -5.32
N ALA A 121 17.49 9.57 -6.52
CA ALA A 121 17.60 8.82 -7.78
C ALA A 121 18.94 8.07 -7.89
N ALA A 122 20.06 8.70 -7.52
CA ALA A 122 21.39 8.08 -7.54
C ALA A 122 21.47 6.90 -6.56
N LEU A 123 21.06 7.12 -5.30
CA LEU A 123 21.05 6.10 -4.25
C LEU A 123 20.14 4.93 -4.63
N GLY A 124 18.97 5.19 -5.23
CA GLY A 124 18.06 4.15 -5.71
C GLY A 124 18.66 3.23 -6.78
N ARG A 125 19.69 3.68 -7.50
CA ARG A 125 20.41 2.89 -8.52
C ARG A 125 21.58 2.08 -7.96
N VAL A 126 22.13 2.43 -6.79
CA VAL A 126 23.34 1.80 -6.23
C VAL A 126 23.21 0.27 -6.12
N LEU A 127 22.15 -0.23 -5.47
CA LEU A 127 21.98 -1.68 -5.27
C LEU A 127 21.74 -2.45 -6.59
N PRO A 128 20.85 -2.00 -7.50
CA PRO A 128 20.75 -2.62 -8.82
C PRO A 128 22.07 -2.62 -9.61
N ALA A 129 22.85 -1.54 -9.57
CA ALA A 129 24.12 -1.44 -10.30
C ALA A 129 25.17 -2.40 -9.74
N LEU A 130 25.28 -2.51 -8.41
CA LEU A 130 26.16 -3.49 -7.76
C LEU A 130 25.75 -4.93 -8.09
N GLY A 131 24.45 -5.22 -8.17
CA GLY A 131 23.96 -6.56 -8.54
C GLY A 131 24.24 -6.94 -10.00
N GLU A 132 24.29 -5.96 -10.91
CA GLU A 132 24.66 -6.17 -12.32
C GLU A 132 26.16 -6.41 -12.49
N ALA A 133 27.00 -5.70 -11.73
CA ALA A 133 28.47 -5.84 -11.75
C ALA A 133 28.97 -7.22 -11.26
N VAL A 134 28.18 -7.92 -10.44
CA VAL A 134 28.52 -9.27 -9.90
C VAL A 134 28.05 -10.41 -10.82
N GLY A 135 27.40 -10.11 -11.96
CA GLY A 135 26.91 -11.09 -12.94
C GLY A 135 28.02 -11.67 -13.84
N PRO A 136 27.76 -12.79 -14.57
CA PRO A 136 28.78 -13.49 -15.36
C PRO A 136 29.06 -12.78 -16.72
N ALA A 137 29.69 -11.60 -16.70
CA ALA A 137 30.07 -10.86 -17.91
C ALA A 137 31.52 -10.34 -17.83
N LYS A 138 32.46 -11.20 -18.26
CA LYS A 138 33.92 -11.12 -18.09
C LYS A 138 34.70 -10.11 -18.95
N GLU A 139 34.14 -8.98 -19.40
CA GLU A 139 34.92 -8.03 -20.23
C GLU A 139 34.87 -6.55 -19.76
N GLU A 140 33.96 -6.17 -18.84
CA GLU A 140 33.91 -4.81 -18.26
C GLU A 140 34.19 -4.83 -16.72
N GLU A 141 34.67 -5.94 -16.17
CA GLU A 141 34.83 -6.15 -14.71
C GLU A 141 35.85 -5.20 -14.04
N GLU A 142 36.95 -4.83 -14.71
CA GLU A 142 38.02 -3.99 -14.10
C GLU A 142 37.56 -2.54 -13.84
N GLU A 143 36.84 -1.90 -14.78
CA GLU A 143 36.34 -0.52 -14.59
C GLU A 143 35.19 -0.43 -13.56
N GLU A 144 34.39 -1.51 -13.41
CA GLU A 144 33.29 -1.55 -12.45
C GLU A 144 33.74 -1.89 -11.03
N GLU A 145 34.78 -2.72 -10.86
CA GLU A 145 35.36 -3.05 -9.55
C GLU A 145 36.07 -1.82 -8.93
N GLU A 146 36.79 -1.03 -9.73
CA GLU A 146 37.37 0.26 -9.30
C GLU A 146 36.31 1.29 -8.89
N ALA A 147 35.09 1.19 -9.44
CA ALA A 147 34.00 2.10 -9.15
C ALA A 147 33.24 1.78 -7.84
N VAL A 148 33.38 0.57 -7.29
CA VAL A 148 32.74 0.17 -6.02
C VAL A 148 33.23 1.05 -4.88
N GLY A 149 34.55 1.22 -4.76
CA GLY A 149 35.18 1.99 -3.66
C GLY A 149 34.66 3.42 -3.53
N PRO A 150 34.68 4.25 -4.60
CA PRO A 150 34.13 5.60 -4.57
C PRO A 150 32.64 5.68 -4.20
N VAL A 151 31.84 4.70 -4.64
CA VAL A 151 30.40 4.63 -4.29
C VAL A 151 30.22 4.30 -2.81
N GLU A 152 30.92 3.29 -2.30
CA GLU A 152 30.89 2.91 -0.89
C GLU A 152 31.36 4.05 0.02
N GLU A 153 32.45 4.71 -0.34
CA GLU A 153 32.99 5.85 0.41
C GLU A 153 31.98 7.02 0.44
N ALA A 154 31.34 7.33 -0.69
CA ALA A 154 30.32 8.38 -0.75
C ALA A 154 29.07 8.03 0.09
N VAL A 155 28.60 6.78 0.03
CA VAL A 155 27.50 6.30 0.87
C VAL A 155 27.89 6.35 2.35
N GLY A 156 29.12 5.95 2.70
CA GLY A 156 29.67 6.02 4.06
C GLY A 156 29.76 7.45 4.57
N ARG A 157 30.25 8.39 3.77
CA ARG A 157 30.29 9.83 4.10
C ARG A 157 28.89 10.39 4.35
N LEU A 158 27.92 10.03 3.52
CA LEU A 158 26.53 10.45 3.71
C LEU A 158 25.92 9.83 4.97
N ALA A 159 26.23 8.56 5.25
CA ALA A 159 25.79 7.88 6.47
C ALA A 159 26.38 8.50 7.73
N ALA A 160 27.65 8.89 7.72
CA ALA A 160 28.28 9.63 8.80
C ALA A 160 27.58 10.99 9.03
N ALA A 161 27.35 11.77 7.96
CA ALA A 161 26.67 13.06 8.06
C ALA A 161 25.24 12.95 8.61
N VAL A 162 24.50 11.89 8.24
CA VAL A 162 23.17 11.61 8.79
C VAL A 162 23.25 11.13 10.24
N ARG A 163 24.30 10.39 10.62
CA ARG A 163 24.51 9.90 11.99
C ARG A 163 24.86 11.02 12.97
N ASP A 164 25.58 12.03 12.51
CA ASP A 164 25.96 13.19 13.34
C ASP A 164 24.73 14.03 13.74
N ASP A 165 23.72 14.16 12.87
CA ASP A 165 22.45 14.84 13.18
C ASP A 165 21.22 14.18 12.50
N PRO A 166 20.79 13.01 12.99
CA PRO A 166 19.73 12.23 12.35
C PRO A 166 18.37 12.94 12.41
N VAL A 167 18.18 13.77 13.45
CA VAL A 167 16.93 14.48 13.70
C VAL A 167 16.76 15.63 12.73
N ALA A 168 17.79 16.45 12.53
CA ALA A 168 17.72 17.53 11.56
C ALA A 168 17.48 16.98 10.15
N PHE A 169 18.20 15.93 9.75
CA PHE A 169 18.02 15.32 8.44
C PHE A 169 16.61 14.75 8.23
N ALA A 170 16.08 14.02 9.22
CA ALA A 170 14.74 13.43 9.13
C ALA A 170 13.63 14.49 9.10
N ARG A 171 13.80 15.60 9.83
CA ARG A 171 12.83 16.71 9.85
C ARG A 171 12.99 17.66 8.66
N HIS A 172 14.13 17.65 7.99
CA HIS A 172 14.38 18.52 6.84
C HIS A 172 13.49 18.12 5.64
N PRO A 173 12.75 19.05 5.00
CA PRO A 173 11.85 18.74 3.89
C PRO A 173 12.55 18.00 2.74
N ALA A 174 13.76 18.40 2.40
CA ALA A 174 14.59 17.73 1.39
C ALA A 174 15.38 16.54 1.98
N GLY A 175 15.90 16.67 3.21
CA GLY A 175 16.79 15.68 3.82
C GLY A 175 16.08 14.36 4.10
N SER A 176 14.79 14.40 4.43
CA SER A 176 13.98 13.20 4.65
C SER A 176 13.92 12.26 3.44
N PHE A 177 14.04 12.77 2.20
CA PHE A 177 14.13 11.92 1.00
C PHE A 177 15.47 11.19 0.96
N VAL A 178 16.56 11.90 1.26
CA VAL A 178 17.92 11.35 1.30
C VAL A 178 18.05 10.28 2.37
N VAL A 179 17.56 10.52 3.59
CA VAL A 179 17.55 9.53 4.69
C VAL A 179 16.82 8.25 4.26
N ARG A 180 15.63 8.37 3.67
CA ARG A 180 14.85 7.20 3.22
C ARG A 180 15.54 6.43 2.10
N ALA A 181 16.22 7.11 1.17
CA ALA A 181 16.97 6.45 0.12
C ALA A 181 18.20 5.73 0.70
N LEU A 182 18.94 6.40 1.59
CA LEU A 182 20.11 5.87 2.25
C LEU A 182 19.80 4.63 3.09
N LEU A 183 18.74 4.66 3.90
CA LEU A 183 18.30 3.50 4.69
C LEU A 183 18.05 2.27 3.81
N ARG A 184 17.49 2.44 2.60
CA ARG A 184 17.26 1.33 1.66
C ARG A 184 18.56 0.80 1.06
N VAL A 185 19.51 1.67 0.73
CA VAL A 185 20.83 1.25 0.22
C VAL A 185 21.59 0.45 1.28
N LEU A 186 21.61 0.95 2.52
CA LEU A 186 22.26 0.26 3.64
C LEU A 186 21.54 -1.04 4.02
N GLY A 187 20.20 -1.05 3.90
CA GLY A 187 19.34 -2.18 4.22
C GLY A 187 19.21 -3.27 3.15
N GLY A 188 19.80 -3.07 1.97
CA GLY A 188 19.70 -4.02 0.85
C GLY A 188 18.36 -4.01 0.10
N ALA A 189 18.29 -4.74 -1.02
CA ALA A 189 17.12 -4.78 -1.91
C ALA A 189 16.05 -5.77 -1.42
N PRO A 190 14.74 -5.47 -1.58
CA PRO A 190 13.67 -6.41 -1.24
C PRO A 190 13.69 -7.64 -2.17
N GLY A 191 13.83 -8.84 -1.60
CA GLY A 191 13.69 -10.12 -2.33
C GLY A 191 14.98 -10.70 -2.94
N ALA A 192 16.14 -10.11 -2.68
CA ALA A 192 17.43 -10.69 -3.06
C ALA A 192 17.84 -11.79 -2.07
N GLY A 193 18.03 -13.01 -2.55
CA GLY A 193 18.55 -14.13 -1.75
C GLY A 193 19.95 -13.84 -1.18
N GLU A 194 20.42 -14.70 -0.27
CA GLU A 194 21.64 -14.51 0.56
C GLU A 194 22.91 -14.08 -0.19
N ALA A 195 23.01 -14.31 -1.50
CA ALA A 195 24.17 -13.93 -2.32
C ALA A 195 24.12 -12.49 -2.90
N THR A 196 22.94 -11.89 -3.09
CA THR A 196 22.77 -10.56 -3.69
C THR A 196 22.12 -9.54 -2.75
N GLY A 197 21.68 -9.98 -1.57
CA GLY A 197 20.92 -9.20 -0.60
C GLY A 197 21.73 -8.49 0.50
N LYS A 198 23.06 -8.65 0.55
CA LYS A 198 23.89 -7.91 1.50
C LYS A 198 23.99 -6.45 1.01
N GLY A 199 23.24 -5.55 1.63
CA GLY A 199 23.46 -4.10 1.47
C GLY A 199 24.90 -3.72 1.86
N LEU A 200 25.28 -2.46 1.67
CA LEU A 200 26.65 -1.96 1.88
C LEU A 200 27.16 -2.00 3.34
N GLY A 201 26.53 -2.76 4.23
CA GLY A 201 27.06 -3.05 5.57
C GLY A 201 27.39 -1.80 6.37
N GLY A 202 26.43 -0.89 6.54
CA GLY A 202 26.60 0.29 7.39
C GLY A 202 26.03 0.06 8.80
N ASP A 203 26.69 0.60 9.81
CA ASP A 203 26.16 0.73 11.17
C ASP A 203 24.97 1.72 11.17
N TRP A 204 23.79 1.20 10.85
CA TRP A 204 22.53 1.93 10.80
C TRP A 204 21.87 2.04 12.20
N GLU A 205 22.45 1.39 13.23
CA GLU A 205 21.92 1.40 14.60
C GLU A 205 21.79 2.83 15.13
N GLY A 206 22.63 3.77 14.68
CA GLY A 206 22.56 5.18 15.07
C GLY A 206 21.21 5.86 14.81
N LEU A 207 20.49 5.53 13.73
CA LEU A 207 19.18 6.15 13.45
C LEU A 207 18.03 5.44 14.22
N GLY A 208 18.19 4.13 14.48
CA GLY A 208 17.32 3.38 15.39
C GLY A 208 17.48 3.86 16.84
N GLY A 209 18.72 4.04 17.29
CA GLY A 209 19.09 4.59 18.60
C GLY A 209 18.67 6.05 18.75
N ALA A 210 18.84 6.89 17.73
CA ALA A 210 18.32 8.25 17.75
C ALA A 210 16.77 8.28 17.81
N ALA A 211 16.09 7.31 17.21
CA ALA A 211 14.64 7.18 17.35
C ALA A 211 14.21 6.71 18.75
N GLU A 212 15.02 5.86 19.40
CA GLU A 212 14.88 5.47 20.81
C GLU A 212 15.07 6.68 21.75
N GLU A 213 16.09 7.51 21.53
CA GLU A 213 16.46 8.65 22.39
C GLU A 213 15.59 9.90 22.16
N VAL A 214 15.33 10.27 20.91
CA VAL A 214 14.82 11.62 20.58
C VAL A 214 13.30 11.70 20.67
N GLY A 215 12.57 10.62 20.39
CA GLY A 215 11.14 10.58 20.63
C GLY A 215 10.28 11.52 19.76
N GLY A 216 9.29 12.18 20.37
CA GLY A 216 8.17 12.92 19.75
C GLY A 216 8.50 13.92 18.62
N PRO A 217 9.67 14.58 18.59
CA PRO A 217 10.13 15.37 17.45
C PRO A 217 10.26 14.60 16.13
N LEU A 218 10.36 13.27 16.12
CA LEU A 218 10.38 12.48 14.88
C LEU A 218 8.98 12.07 14.40
N LEU A 219 7.94 12.33 15.18
CA LEU A 219 6.54 12.10 14.80
C LEU A 219 5.98 13.23 13.92
N SER A 220 6.63 14.39 13.91
CA SER A 220 6.27 15.55 13.08
C SER A 220 7.53 16.34 12.69
N PRO A 221 7.73 16.71 11.41
CA PRO A 221 6.80 16.67 10.28
C PRO A 221 6.65 15.29 9.64
N ALA A 222 5.71 15.13 8.70
CA ALA A 222 5.43 13.86 8.02
C ALA A 222 6.66 13.19 7.39
N GLY A 223 7.65 13.97 6.95
CA GLY A 223 8.92 13.45 6.44
C GLY A 223 9.66 12.58 7.45
N ALA A 224 9.71 12.99 8.73
CA ALA A 224 10.39 12.24 9.79
C ALA A 224 9.67 10.92 10.12
N SER A 225 8.34 10.94 10.15
CA SER A 225 7.52 9.72 10.31
C SER A 225 7.77 8.70 9.19
N LEU A 226 7.93 9.17 7.95
CA LEU A 226 8.27 8.30 6.82
C LEU A 226 9.68 7.73 6.90
N CYS A 227 10.65 8.47 7.45
CA CYS A 227 11.99 7.94 7.73
C CYS A 227 11.92 6.77 8.72
N LEU A 228 11.14 6.91 9.79
CA LEU A 228 10.95 5.83 10.78
C LEU A 228 10.22 4.61 10.20
N GLN A 229 9.26 4.80 9.30
CA GLN A 229 8.61 3.68 8.61
C GLN A 229 9.59 2.89 7.75
N VAL A 230 10.46 3.58 7.00
CA VAL A 230 11.50 2.92 6.20
C VAL A 230 12.55 2.26 7.09
N ALA A 231 12.92 2.89 8.20
CA ALA A 231 13.81 2.28 9.19
C ALA A 231 13.22 0.95 9.68
N LEU A 232 11.99 0.94 10.21
CA LEU A 232 11.30 -0.28 10.65
C LEU A 232 11.29 -1.38 9.60
N GLU A 233 11.01 -1.04 8.33
CA GLU A 233 11.02 -2.01 7.23
C GLU A 233 12.41 -2.65 7.05
N VAL A 234 13.47 -1.83 7.07
CA VAL A 234 14.87 -2.27 6.94
C VAL A 234 15.30 -3.11 8.15
N LEU A 235 15.00 -2.67 9.37
CA LEU A 235 15.31 -3.38 10.62
C LEU A 235 14.66 -4.76 10.67
N HIS A 236 13.39 -4.82 10.25
CA HIS A 236 12.63 -6.05 10.23
C HIS A 236 13.22 -7.03 9.21
N ARG A 237 13.56 -6.54 8.02
CA ARG A 237 14.16 -7.34 6.96
C ARG A 237 15.52 -7.90 7.35
N SER A 238 16.35 -7.10 8.01
CA SER A 238 17.67 -7.52 8.51
C SER A 238 17.60 -8.40 9.76
N GLN A 239 16.40 -8.67 10.30
CA GLN A 239 16.16 -9.41 11.55
C GLN A 239 16.91 -8.80 12.75
N SER A 240 17.16 -7.50 12.73
CA SER A 240 17.94 -6.87 13.77
C SER A 240 17.18 -6.80 15.11
N PRO A 241 17.86 -7.01 16.26
CA PRO A 241 17.27 -6.78 17.58
C PRO A 241 16.87 -5.31 17.82
N ALA A 242 17.38 -4.36 17.05
CA ALA A 242 16.91 -2.97 17.11
C ALA A 242 15.45 -2.81 16.64
N CYS A 243 14.96 -3.73 15.79
CA CYS A 243 13.58 -3.71 15.30
C CYS A 243 12.58 -3.80 16.46
N SER A 244 12.79 -4.75 17.37
CA SER A 244 11.89 -4.94 18.52
C SER A 244 11.96 -3.76 19.49
N ARG A 245 13.17 -3.23 19.76
CA ARG A 245 13.34 -2.05 20.63
C ARG A 245 12.65 -0.81 20.07
N LEU A 246 12.82 -0.52 18.78
CA LEU A 246 12.14 0.59 18.13
C LEU A 246 10.62 0.41 18.13
N CYS A 247 10.13 -0.81 17.89
CA CYS A 247 8.71 -1.12 18.03
C CYS A 247 8.22 -0.86 19.44
N ASP A 248 8.98 -1.29 20.46
CA ASP A 248 8.61 -1.12 21.85
C ASP A 248 8.56 0.35 22.26
N ALA A 249 9.53 1.15 21.81
CA ALA A 249 9.56 2.60 22.00
C ALA A 249 8.36 3.28 21.33
N LEU A 250 8.07 2.97 20.06
CA LEU A 250 6.95 3.57 19.32
C LEU A 250 5.59 3.16 19.90
N ILE A 251 5.43 1.89 20.26
CA ILE A 251 4.21 1.37 20.88
C ILE A 251 4.02 1.93 22.30
N GLY A 252 5.10 2.07 23.08
CA GLY A 252 5.05 2.60 24.44
C GLY A 252 4.60 4.06 24.50
N ARG A 253 4.79 4.81 23.41
CA ARG A 253 4.29 6.20 23.28
C ARG A 253 2.80 6.30 23.00
N LEU A 254 2.10 5.18 22.83
CA LEU A 254 0.64 5.13 22.81
C LEU A 254 0.08 5.27 24.23
N ALA A 255 0.18 6.47 24.80
CA ALA A 255 -0.66 6.89 25.90
C ALA A 255 -1.69 7.89 25.36
N PRO A 256 -2.97 7.80 25.74
CA PRO A 256 -3.97 8.79 25.34
C PRO A 256 -3.58 10.21 25.79
N PRO A 257 -3.99 11.27 25.06
CA PRO A 257 -4.98 11.29 23.98
C PRO A 257 -4.40 10.90 22.60
N GLY A 258 -5.27 10.33 21.74
CA GLY A 258 -4.89 9.52 20.58
C GLY A 258 -4.00 10.19 19.52
N PRO A 259 -3.25 9.38 18.75
CA PRO A 259 -2.23 9.87 17.84
C PRO A 259 -2.78 10.63 16.62
N ALA A 260 -2.01 11.59 16.11
CA ALA A 260 -2.24 12.26 14.84
C ALA A 260 -2.23 11.28 13.65
N PRO A 261 -2.76 11.62 12.45
CA PRO A 261 -2.82 10.69 11.31
C PRO A 261 -1.44 10.14 10.88
N ALA A 262 -0.37 10.94 10.99
CA ALA A 262 0.99 10.48 10.68
C ALA A 262 1.51 9.44 11.70
N GLU A 263 1.18 9.64 12.97
CA GLU A 263 1.48 8.72 14.07
C GLU A 263 0.70 7.40 13.92
N SER A 264 -0.52 7.43 13.35
CA SER A 264 -1.28 6.20 13.09
C SER A 264 -0.67 5.30 12.01
N ARG A 265 -0.04 5.88 10.97
CA ARG A 265 0.65 5.13 9.90
C ARG A 265 1.95 4.51 10.41
N LEU A 266 2.71 5.27 11.19
CA LEU A 266 3.93 4.77 11.82
C LEU A 266 3.61 3.68 12.84
N LEU A 267 2.55 3.85 13.63
CA LEU A 267 2.09 2.80 14.53
C LEU A 267 1.65 1.56 13.76
N GLU A 268 0.92 1.72 12.66
CA GLU A 268 0.55 0.59 11.80
C GLU A 268 1.80 -0.16 11.29
N ALA A 269 2.83 0.56 10.84
CA ALA A 269 4.10 -0.03 10.44
C ALA A 269 4.80 -0.77 11.60
N ALA A 270 4.85 -0.17 12.79
CA ALA A 270 5.43 -0.80 13.97
C ALA A 270 4.68 -2.09 14.37
N MET A 271 3.33 -2.06 14.36
CA MET A 271 2.54 -3.25 14.66
C MET A 271 2.67 -4.34 13.59
N ALA A 272 2.92 -3.98 12.33
CA ALA A 272 3.10 -4.94 11.24
C ALA A 272 4.39 -5.76 11.38
N VAL A 273 5.42 -5.21 12.04
CA VAL A 273 6.72 -5.88 12.23
C VAL A 273 6.97 -6.36 13.66
N ALA A 274 6.11 -5.97 14.62
CA ALA A 274 6.22 -6.36 16.01
C ALA A 274 5.88 -7.85 16.24
N GLY A 275 6.55 -8.47 17.21
CA GLY A 275 6.33 -9.87 17.56
C GLY A 275 4.95 -10.14 18.22
N PRO A 276 4.36 -11.33 18.06
CA PRO A 276 3.03 -11.65 18.59
C PRO A 276 2.88 -11.49 20.11
N ARG A 277 3.96 -11.69 20.89
CA ARG A 277 3.96 -11.49 22.35
C ARG A 277 3.71 -10.03 22.70
N ARG A 278 4.42 -9.11 22.05
CA ARG A 278 4.28 -7.67 22.25
C ARG A 278 2.89 -7.17 21.83
N LEU A 279 2.38 -7.64 20.69
CA LEU A 279 1.03 -7.27 20.23
C LEU A 279 -0.06 -7.72 21.22
N ARG A 280 0.11 -8.88 21.86
CA ARG A 280 -0.78 -9.34 22.95
C ARG A 280 -0.71 -8.45 24.19
N GLU A 281 0.48 -8.05 24.59
CA GLU A 281 0.69 -7.15 25.73
C GLU A 281 0.05 -5.78 25.47
N LEU A 282 0.32 -5.20 24.30
CA LEU A 282 -0.29 -3.94 23.86
C LEU A 282 -1.82 -4.01 23.90
N PHE A 283 -2.39 -5.09 23.36
CA PHE A 283 -3.83 -5.30 23.39
C PHE A 283 -4.36 -5.30 24.84
N ARG A 284 -3.73 -6.07 25.74
CA ARG A 284 -4.16 -6.19 27.14
C ARG A 284 -4.06 -4.87 27.91
N GLN A 285 -3.03 -4.07 27.64
CA GLN A 285 -2.76 -2.83 28.36
C GLN A 285 -3.61 -1.66 27.87
N GLN A 286 -3.78 -1.52 26.55
CA GLN A 286 -4.35 -0.31 25.95
C GLN A 286 -5.77 -0.49 25.38
N MET A 287 -6.14 -1.70 24.97
CA MET A 287 -7.38 -1.94 24.22
C MET A 287 -8.48 -2.61 25.04
N LYS A 288 -8.11 -3.53 25.95
CA LYS A 288 -9.06 -4.26 26.79
C LYS A 288 -9.95 -3.30 27.60
N GLY A 289 -11.26 -3.52 27.56
CA GLY A 289 -12.26 -2.68 28.22
C GLY A 289 -12.60 -1.38 27.48
N ARG A 290 -11.99 -1.11 26.33
CA ARG A 290 -12.20 0.09 25.50
C ARG A 290 -12.49 -0.23 24.03
N LEU A 291 -12.68 -1.50 23.66
CA LEU A 291 -12.76 -1.97 22.28
C LEU A 291 -13.89 -1.30 21.50
N ARG A 292 -15.04 -1.07 22.13
CA ARG A 292 -16.17 -0.35 21.52
C ARG A 292 -15.79 1.06 21.08
N GLY A 293 -15.09 1.81 21.95
CA GLY A 293 -14.62 3.16 21.63
C GLY A 293 -13.56 3.15 20.52
N VAL A 294 -12.60 2.22 20.60
CA VAL A 294 -11.52 2.10 19.61
C VAL A 294 -12.05 1.68 18.24
N ALA A 295 -12.94 0.67 18.19
CA ALA A 295 -13.54 0.16 16.96
C ALA A 295 -14.32 1.23 16.20
N THR A 296 -14.88 2.19 16.91
CA THR A 296 -15.70 3.25 16.34
C THR A 296 -14.93 4.57 16.16
N HIS A 297 -13.65 4.62 16.52
CA HIS A 297 -12.81 5.79 16.32
C HIS A 297 -12.27 5.85 14.88
N ARG A 298 -12.31 7.04 14.25
CA ARG A 298 -11.92 7.25 12.83
C ARG A 298 -10.51 6.75 12.48
N VAL A 299 -9.58 6.82 13.43
CA VAL A 299 -8.17 6.48 13.19
C VAL A 299 -7.77 5.19 13.92
N ALA A 300 -8.23 5.01 15.17
CA ALA A 300 -7.71 3.95 16.03
C ALA A 300 -8.27 2.56 15.66
N ASN A 301 -9.39 2.52 14.91
CA ASN A 301 -9.95 1.27 14.41
C ASN A 301 -8.96 0.49 13.52
N HIS A 302 -8.08 1.17 12.78
CA HIS A 302 -7.08 0.52 11.93
C HIS A 302 -6.03 -0.22 12.76
N GLY A 303 -5.60 0.36 13.87
CA GLY A 303 -4.70 -0.31 14.80
C GLY A 303 -5.35 -1.53 15.45
N LEU A 304 -6.62 -1.42 15.82
CA LEU A 304 -7.39 -2.57 16.32
C LEU A 304 -7.45 -3.71 15.29
N GLN A 305 -7.72 -3.42 14.01
CA GLN A 305 -7.77 -4.44 12.96
C GLN A 305 -6.48 -5.28 12.88
N ARG A 306 -5.31 -4.66 13.05
CA ARG A 306 -4.01 -5.35 13.06
C ARG A 306 -3.81 -6.19 14.33
N LEU A 307 -4.27 -5.71 15.48
CA LEU A 307 -4.10 -6.40 16.75
C LEU A 307 -5.01 -7.61 16.91
N LEU A 308 -6.17 -7.62 16.26
CA LEU A 308 -7.16 -8.69 16.38
C LEU A 308 -6.61 -10.07 16.01
N ASP A 309 -5.64 -10.15 15.11
CA ASP A 309 -5.02 -11.43 14.75
C ASP A 309 -4.22 -12.07 15.89
N HIS A 310 -3.75 -11.26 16.84
CA HIS A 310 -2.93 -11.70 17.96
C HIS A 310 -3.67 -11.62 19.30
N ALA A 311 -4.83 -10.97 19.35
CA ALA A 311 -5.62 -10.77 20.55
C ALA A 311 -6.25 -12.07 21.08
N PRO A 312 -6.55 -12.16 22.38
CA PRO A 312 -7.42 -13.20 22.93
C PRO A 312 -8.84 -13.05 22.37
N VAL A 313 -9.13 -13.73 21.26
CA VAL A 313 -10.37 -13.58 20.47
C VAL A 313 -11.63 -13.77 21.32
N GLY A 314 -11.61 -14.65 22.33
CA GLY A 314 -12.74 -14.84 23.24
C GLY A 314 -13.07 -13.59 24.05
N GLU A 315 -12.06 -12.91 24.59
CA GLU A 315 -12.25 -11.65 25.34
C GLU A 315 -12.75 -10.54 24.42
N VAL A 316 -12.19 -10.45 23.21
CA VAL A 316 -12.63 -9.50 22.18
C VAL A 316 -14.10 -9.72 21.84
N LEU A 317 -14.50 -10.97 21.61
CA LEU A 317 -15.84 -11.30 21.16
C LEU A 317 -16.88 -11.00 22.25
N SER A 318 -16.57 -11.28 23.51
CA SER A 318 -17.43 -10.93 24.65
C SER A 318 -17.67 -9.44 24.79
N GLU A 319 -16.64 -8.61 24.55
CA GLU A 319 -16.75 -7.15 24.71
C GLU A 319 -17.31 -6.46 23.46
N LEU A 320 -16.79 -6.79 22.27
CA LEU A 320 -17.11 -6.10 21.01
C LEU A 320 -18.28 -6.75 20.26
N GLY A 321 -18.51 -8.06 20.43
CA GLY A 321 -19.55 -8.83 19.74
C GLY A 321 -20.95 -8.19 19.82
N PRO A 322 -21.45 -7.86 21.02
CA PRO A 322 -22.75 -7.20 21.20
C PRO A 322 -22.84 -5.80 20.55
N ALA A 323 -21.70 -5.14 20.32
CA ALA A 323 -21.62 -3.77 19.82
C ALA A 323 -21.20 -3.68 18.32
N LEU A 324 -21.13 -4.81 17.59
CA LEU A 324 -20.65 -4.83 16.20
C LEU A 324 -21.46 -3.97 15.22
N ALA A 325 -22.71 -3.60 15.55
CA ALA A 325 -23.51 -2.70 14.74
C ALA A 325 -22.91 -1.28 14.65
N GLU A 326 -22.23 -0.83 15.70
CA GLU A 326 -21.67 0.52 15.78
C GLU A 326 -20.50 0.77 14.83
N PRO A 327 -19.45 -0.08 14.76
CA PRO A 327 -18.40 0.10 13.77
C PRO A 327 -18.93 -0.03 12.33
N VAL A 328 -19.98 -0.81 12.07
CA VAL A 328 -20.66 -0.82 10.76
C VAL A 328 -21.28 0.53 10.46
N ALA A 329 -22.07 1.09 11.39
CA ALA A 329 -22.71 2.38 11.22
C ALA A 329 -21.71 3.55 11.07
N ARG A 330 -20.52 3.44 11.67
CA ARG A 330 -19.43 4.42 11.52
C ARG A 330 -18.56 4.20 10.27
N GLY A 331 -18.87 3.22 9.43
CA GLY A 331 -18.10 2.96 8.21
C GLY A 331 -16.75 2.29 8.46
N HIS A 332 -16.61 1.51 9.53
CA HIS A 332 -15.41 0.75 9.89
C HIS A 332 -15.60 -0.78 9.76
N PRO A 333 -16.08 -1.31 8.60
CA PRO A 333 -16.36 -2.73 8.43
C PRO A 333 -15.09 -3.61 8.48
N GLY A 334 -13.90 -3.01 8.33
CA GLY A 334 -12.62 -3.71 8.47
C GLY A 334 -12.44 -4.34 9.85
N VAL A 335 -13.01 -3.75 10.92
CA VAL A 335 -12.99 -4.34 12.27
C VAL A 335 -13.70 -5.69 12.28
N LEU A 336 -14.86 -5.79 11.62
CA LEU A 336 -15.61 -7.04 11.50
C LEU A 336 -14.83 -8.07 10.68
N THR A 337 -14.22 -7.64 9.57
CA THR A 337 -13.41 -8.51 8.72
C THR A 337 -12.24 -9.11 9.52
N ALA A 338 -11.48 -8.28 10.24
CA ALA A 338 -10.36 -8.72 11.06
C ALA A 338 -10.81 -9.66 12.19
N LEU A 339 -11.93 -9.36 12.87
CA LEU A 339 -12.49 -10.21 13.92
C LEU A 339 -12.87 -11.60 13.38
N LEU A 340 -13.63 -11.67 12.29
CA LEU A 340 -14.01 -12.96 11.69
C LEU A 340 -12.80 -13.72 11.17
N GLY A 341 -11.82 -13.00 10.60
CA GLY A 341 -10.53 -13.57 10.20
C GLY A 341 -9.82 -14.26 11.36
N ALA A 342 -9.77 -13.59 12.53
CA ALA A 342 -9.20 -14.16 13.75
C ALA A 342 -10.01 -15.37 14.27
N CYS A 343 -11.35 -15.30 14.26
CA CYS A 343 -12.23 -16.40 14.66
C CYS A 343 -12.04 -17.69 13.84
N ARG A 344 -11.49 -17.62 12.60
CA ARG A 344 -11.21 -18.82 11.80
C ARG A 344 -10.27 -19.80 12.51
N ARG A 345 -9.36 -19.31 13.35
CA ARG A 345 -8.40 -20.13 14.12
C ARG A 345 -8.99 -20.72 15.41
N HIS A 346 -10.23 -20.35 15.75
CA HIS A 346 -10.87 -20.73 17.02
C HIS A 346 -12.25 -21.37 16.78
N PRO A 347 -12.33 -22.68 16.46
CA PRO A 347 -13.58 -23.36 16.13
C PRO A 347 -14.71 -23.15 17.15
N GLY A 348 -14.39 -23.12 18.44
CA GLY A 348 -15.37 -22.91 19.53
C GLY A 348 -16.04 -21.52 19.53
N LEU A 349 -15.43 -20.51 18.91
CA LEU A 349 -15.94 -19.13 18.90
C LEU A 349 -16.66 -18.75 17.60
N GLN A 350 -16.56 -19.56 16.56
CA GLN A 350 -17.07 -19.23 15.22
C GLN A 350 -18.59 -19.04 15.17
N GLN A 351 -19.34 -19.89 15.87
CA GLN A 351 -20.80 -19.79 15.91
C GLN A 351 -21.29 -18.56 16.67
N GLU A 352 -20.60 -18.21 17.77
CA GLU A 352 -20.89 -16.99 18.50
C GLU A 352 -20.58 -15.74 17.65
N ALA A 353 -19.44 -15.72 16.97
CA ALA A 353 -19.07 -14.63 16.06
C ALA A 353 -20.07 -14.46 14.91
N LEU A 354 -20.53 -15.56 14.32
CA LEU A 354 -21.59 -15.55 13.31
C LEU A 354 -22.88 -14.97 13.87
N ARG A 355 -23.29 -15.39 15.07
CA ARG A 355 -24.49 -14.88 15.74
C ARG A 355 -24.40 -13.36 15.97
N CYS A 356 -23.30 -12.88 16.57
CA CYS A 356 -23.07 -11.45 16.81
C CYS A 356 -23.12 -10.65 15.51
N LEU A 357 -22.48 -11.15 14.44
CA LEU A 357 -22.53 -10.54 13.12
C LEU A 357 -23.98 -10.46 12.59
N PHE A 358 -24.73 -11.55 12.64
CA PHE A 358 -26.10 -11.58 12.13
C PHE A 358 -27.02 -10.68 12.96
N GLN A 359 -26.79 -10.55 14.27
CA GLN A 359 -27.48 -9.58 15.13
C GLN A 359 -27.15 -8.14 14.72
N ALA A 360 -25.88 -7.83 14.47
CA ALA A 360 -25.44 -6.51 14.01
C ALA A 360 -26.05 -6.10 12.66
N PHE A 361 -26.33 -7.06 11.78
CA PHE A 361 -27.02 -6.84 10.51
C PHE A 361 -28.55 -6.96 10.60
N GLY A 362 -29.08 -7.18 11.80
CA GLY A 362 -30.51 -7.32 12.05
C GLY A 362 -31.14 -8.54 11.36
N CYS A 363 -30.37 -9.59 11.05
CA CYS A 363 -30.82 -10.78 10.32
C CYS A 363 -30.79 -12.09 11.13
N TRP A 364 -30.45 -12.02 12.42
CA TRP A 364 -30.46 -13.18 13.31
C TRP A 364 -31.87 -13.68 13.64
N GLU A 365 -32.78 -12.78 14.01
CA GLU A 365 -34.19 -13.10 14.23
C GLU A 365 -35.10 -12.20 13.38
N PRO A 366 -36.26 -12.71 12.91
CA PRO A 366 -36.70 -14.11 12.99
C PRO A 366 -35.90 -15.03 12.06
N ARG A 367 -35.94 -16.36 12.28
CA ARG A 367 -35.13 -17.35 11.54
C ARG A 367 -35.25 -17.25 10.01
N GLU A 368 -36.41 -16.87 9.50
CA GLU A 368 -36.69 -16.69 8.08
C GLU A 368 -35.80 -15.59 7.47
N ARG A 369 -35.50 -14.55 8.25
CA ARG A 369 -34.69 -13.40 7.83
C ARG A 369 -33.23 -13.78 7.58
N ARG A 370 -32.74 -14.87 8.19
CA ARG A 370 -31.39 -15.39 7.97
C ARG A 370 -31.14 -15.73 6.50
N LYS A 371 -32.18 -16.02 5.71
CA LYS A 371 -32.06 -16.26 4.25
C LYS A 371 -31.61 -15.02 3.47
N ALA A 372 -31.83 -13.81 3.99
CA ALA A 372 -31.38 -12.56 3.37
C ALA A 372 -29.93 -12.19 3.74
N CYS A 373 -29.23 -12.96 4.59
CA CYS A 373 -27.92 -12.59 5.13
C CYS A 373 -26.89 -12.24 4.06
N VAL A 374 -26.84 -12.98 2.94
CA VAL A 374 -25.83 -12.76 1.89
C VAL A 374 -25.95 -11.37 1.28
N GLY A 375 -27.17 -10.93 0.95
CA GLY A 375 -27.40 -9.60 0.39
C GLY A 375 -27.02 -8.48 1.35
N LEU A 376 -27.43 -8.61 2.62
CA LEU A 376 -27.16 -7.65 3.68
C LEU A 376 -25.65 -7.53 3.96
N LEU A 377 -24.96 -8.66 4.08
CA LEU A 377 -23.51 -8.71 4.32
C LEU A 377 -22.71 -8.23 3.11
N ALA A 378 -23.04 -8.69 1.90
CA ALA A 378 -22.36 -8.27 0.68
C ALA A 378 -22.42 -6.75 0.48
N GLY A 379 -23.59 -6.16 0.72
CA GLY A 379 -23.81 -4.72 0.61
C GLY A 379 -23.38 -3.90 1.82
N LEU A 380 -23.00 -4.54 2.93
CA LEU A 380 -22.82 -3.89 4.24
C LEU A 380 -24.03 -3.02 4.65
N ARG A 381 -25.24 -3.50 4.35
CA ARG A 381 -26.50 -2.82 4.63
C ARG A 381 -27.29 -3.62 5.67
N PRO A 382 -27.29 -3.21 6.94
CA PRO A 382 -28.13 -3.81 7.97
C PRO A 382 -29.61 -3.72 7.60
N PHE A 383 -30.38 -4.72 8.03
CA PHE A 383 -31.83 -4.72 7.85
C PHE A 383 -32.47 -3.52 8.57
N GLY A 384 -33.31 -2.75 7.86
CA GLY A 384 -33.97 -1.55 8.40
C GLY A 384 -33.10 -0.29 8.49
N GLY A 385 -31.83 -0.34 8.06
CA GLY A 385 -30.89 0.78 8.11
C GLY A 385 -30.69 1.53 6.79
N GLY A 386 -31.69 1.56 5.90
CA GLY A 386 -31.63 2.33 4.66
C GLY A 386 -31.70 3.83 4.91
N ASP A 387 -31.01 4.63 4.08
CA ASP A 387 -31.12 6.08 4.07
C ASP A 387 -32.61 6.49 4.04
N LYS A 388 -32.99 7.44 4.90
CA LYS A 388 -34.32 8.08 4.90
C LYS A 388 -34.66 8.82 3.59
N ALA A 389 -33.88 8.64 2.53
CA ALA A 389 -34.07 9.26 1.21
C ALA A 389 -34.86 8.39 0.21
N ALA A 390 -35.25 7.17 0.58
CA ALA A 390 -36.18 6.36 -0.18
C ALA A 390 -37.58 6.38 0.45
N GLU A 391 -38.13 7.58 0.69
CA GLU A 391 -39.57 7.72 0.89
C GLU A 391 -40.27 7.40 -0.42
N GLY A 392 -41.11 6.36 -0.43
CA GLY A 392 -41.95 6.02 -1.58
C GLY A 392 -42.20 4.54 -1.83
N VAL A 393 -41.51 3.63 -1.14
CA VAL A 393 -41.84 2.20 -1.17
C VAL A 393 -42.19 1.77 0.24
N GLU A 394 -43.48 1.60 0.52
CA GLU A 394 -43.94 0.99 1.76
C GLU A 394 -43.17 -0.33 2.02
N PRO A 395 -42.83 -0.65 3.28
CA PRO A 395 -42.27 -1.96 3.61
C PRO A 395 -43.38 -3.01 3.47
N GLU A 396 -43.65 -3.42 2.23
CA GLU A 396 -44.56 -4.51 1.97
C GLU A 396 -44.07 -5.78 2.65
N VAL A 397 -44.99 -6.33 3.44
CA VAL A 397 -45.10 -7.70 3.94
C VAL A 397 -44.50 -7.98 5.33
N ARG A 398 -45.43 -8.07 6.29
CA ARG A 398 -45.45 -9.01 7.41
C ARG A 398 -44.97 -10.41 6.96
N GLY A 399 -43.66 -10.64 6.96
CA GLY A 399 -43.07 -11.93 6.59
C GLY A 399 -41.84 -11.80 5.69
N GLY A 400 -40.68 -11.49 6.30
CA GLY A 400 -39.33 -11.70 5.76
C GLY A 400 -39.01 -11.05 4.40
N ALA A 401 -38.12 -10.05 4.38
CA ALA A 401 -37.63 -9.49 3.12
C ALA A 401 -37.09 -10.56 2.16
N ARG A 402 -37.53 -10.48 0.90
CA ARG A 402 -37.05 -11.38 -0.17
C ARG A 402 -35.53 -11.28 -0.30
N PRO A 403 -34.80 -12.40 -0.34
CA PRO A 403 -33.35 -12.40 -0.56
C PRO A 403 -33.01 -11.77 -1.91
N SER A 404 -32.30 -10.65 -1.87
CA SER A 404 -31.82 -9.92 -3.03
C SER A 404 -30.31 -9.65 -2.89
N LEU A 405 -29.66 -9.27 -3.98
CA LEU A 405 -28.25 -8.89 -3.97
C LEU A 405 -28.12 -7.45 -4.46
N GLY A 406 -27.70 -6.56 -3.57
CA GLY A 406 -27.30 -5.21 -3.93
C GLY A 406 -25.84 -5.13 -4.40
N PRO A 407 -25.26 -3.91 -4.48
CA PRO A 407 -23.85 -3.73 -4.76
C PRO A 407 -22.98 -4.52 -3.77
N VAL A 408 -21.98 -5.24 -4.28
CA VAL A 408 -21.06 -6.03 -3.46
C VAL A 408 -19.86 -5.17 -3.09
N THR A 409 -19.65 -4.97 -1.80
CA THR A 409 -18.50 -4.23 -1.25
C THR A 409 -17.30 -5.16 -1.04
N LEU A 410 -16.09 -4.60 -0.96
CA LEU A 410 -14.87 -5.35 -0.63
C LEU A 410 -15.00 -6.06 0.72
N HIS A 411 -15.33 -5.31 1.78
CA HIS A 411 -15.44 -5.89 3.11
C HIS A 411 -16.62 -6.86 3.21
N GLY A 412 -17.75 -6.57 2.56
CA GLY A 412 -18.89 -7.49 2.51
C GLY A 412 -18.54 -8.84 1.87
N SER A 413 -17.73 -8.85 0.81
CA SER A 413 -17.25 -10.10 0.23
C SER A 413 -16.25 -10.81 1.14
N LEU A 414 -15.35 -10.10 1.82
CA LEU A 414 -14.41 -10.69 2.78
C LEU A 414 -15.12 -11.33 3.98
N LEU A 415 -16.19 -10.70 4.50
CA LEU A 415 -17.03 -11.30 5.55
C LEU A 415 -17.60 -12.65 5.08
N LEU A 416 -18.18 -12.69 3.88
CA LEU A 416 -18.73 -13.93 3.32
C LEU A 416 -17.65 -15.00 3.09
N GLN A 417 -16.47 -14.61 2.62
CA GLN A 417 -15.33 -15.52 2.43
C GLN A 417 -14.88 -16.15 3.75
N HIS A 418 -14.79 -15.36 4.84
CA HIS A 418 -14.46 -15.89 6.16
C HIS A 418 -15.53 -16.86 6.67
N LEU A 419 -16.81 -16.50 6.58
CA LEU A 419 -17.91 -17.35 7.03
C LEU A 419 -18.00 -18.66 6.25
N LEU A 420 -17.69 -18.65 4.93
CA LEU A 420 -17.63 -19.87 4.13
C LEU A 420 -16.49 -20.82 4.55
N HIS A 421 -15.49 -20.33 5.27
CA HIS A 421 -14.38 -21.11 5.82
C HIS A 421 -14.53 -21.40 7.33
N PHE A 422 -15.68 -21.07 7.93
CA PHE A 422 -15.99 -21.55 9.27
C PHE A 422 -16.32 -23.05 9.23
N GLY A 423 -16.22 -23.71 10.38
CA GLY A 423 -16.51 -25.13 10.56
C GLY A 423 -17.92 -25.52 10.13
N ASP A 424 -18.89 -24.62 10.30
CA ASP A 424 -20.24 -24.76 9.78
C ASP A 424 -20.69 -23.50 9.00
N PRO A 425 -20.65 -23.54 7.65
CA PRO A 425 -21.12 -22.45 6.79
C PRO A 425 -22.62 -22.55 6.42
N ALA A 426 -23.42 -23.41 7.08
CA ALA A 426 -24.79 -23.74 6.66
C ALA A 426 -25.72 -22.53 6.49
N LEU A 427 -25.65 -21.53 7.38
CA LEU A 427 -26.49 -20.33 7.30
C LEU A 427 -26.17 -19.48 6.06
N VAL A 428 -24.89 -19.29 5.75
CA VAL A 428 -24.46 -18.56 4.55
C VAL A 428 -24.81 -19.33 3.28
N LEU A 429 -24.62 -20.66 3.27
CA LEU A 429 -25.06 -21.51 2.16
C LEU A 429 -26.57 -21.49 1.97
N GLY A 430 -27.34 -21.36 3.05
CA GLY A 430 -28.78 -21.16 3.02
C GLY A 430 -29.16 -19.86 2.32
N GLY A 431 -28.50 -18.75 2.69
CA GLY A 431 -28.70 -17.46 2.03
C GLY A 431 -28.31 -17.46 0.55
N LEU A 432 -27.17 -18.07 0.19
CA LEU A 432 -26.73 -18.18 -1.21
C LEU A 432 -27.74 -18.98 -2.05
N LYS A 433 -28.30 -20.07 -1.50
CA LYS A 433 -29.33 -20.85 -2.21
C LYS A 433 -30.63 -20.08 -2.39
N ALA A 434 -30.93 -19.16 -1.48
CA ALA A 434 -32.15 -18.36 -1.51
C ALA A 434 -32.08 -17.21 -2.54
N LEU A 435 -30.89 -16.75 -2.91
CA LEU A 435 -30.71 -15.74 -3.98
C LEU A 435 -31.20 -16.24 -5.34
N PRO A 436 -31.87 -15.41 -6.16
CA PRO A 436 -32.27 -15.80 -7.52
C PRO A 436 -31.06 -16.06 -8.42
N PRO A 437 -31.20 -16.85 -9.51
CA PRO A 437 -30.13 -17.12 -10.49
C PRO A 437 -29.39 -15.86 -10.97
N ALA A 438 -30.13 -14.81 -11.33
CA ALA A 438 -29.58 -13.53 -11.77
C ALA A 438 -28.69 -12.87 -10.70
N ALA A 439 -29.03 -12.99 -9.41
CA ALA A 439 -28.22 -12.46 -8.32
C ALA A 439 -26.93 -13.29 -8.13
N LEU A 440 -26.99 -14.61 -8.27
CA LEU A 440 -25.79 -15.47 -8.22
C LEU A 440 -24.83 -15.17 -9.38
N LEU A 441 -25.37 -14.89 -10.56
CA LEU A 441 -24.60 -14.41 -11.71
C LEU A 441 -23.98 -13.04 -11.44
N ALA A 442 -24.76 -12.09 -10.89
CA ALA A 442 -24.25 -10.77 -10.54
C ALA A 442 -23.13 -10.84 -9.49
N LEU A 443 -23.24 -11.74 -8.51
CA LEU A 443 -22.18 -12.03 -7.55
C LEU A 443 -20.92 -12.52 -8.26
N ALA A 444 -21.02 -13.49 -9.17
CA ALA A 444 -19.89 -14.03 -9.92
C ALA A 444 -19.21 -12.99 -10.83
N ARG A 445 -19.97 -12.03 -11.38
CA ARG A 445 -19.46 -10.98 -12.26
C ARG A 445 -18.88 -9.79 -11.50
N SER A 446 -19.20 -9.62 -10.22
CA SER A 446 -18.65 -8.53 -9.41
C SER A 446 -17.17 -8.77 -9.06
N PRO A 447 -16.25 -7.78 -9.15
CA PRO A 447 -14.85 -7.98 -8.75
C PRO A 447 -14.65 -8.48 -7.30
N PRO A 448 -15.29 -7.90 -6.27
CA PRO A 448 -15.24 -8.49 -4.92
C PRO A 448 -16.12 -9.75 -4.80
N GLY A 449 -17.21 -9.85 -5.57
CA GLY A 449 -18.14 -10.99 -5.50
C GLY A 449 -17.60 -12.29 -6.07
N SER A 450 -16.75 -12.24 -7.11
CA SER A 450 -16.11 -13.42 -7.69
C SER A 450 -15.24 -14.15 -6.66
N ARG A 451 -14.63 -13.42 -5.72
CA ARG A 451 -13.85 -13.99 -4.62
C ARG A 451 -14.71 -14.79 -3.61
N VAL A 452 -16.00 -14.49 -3.51
CA VAL A 452 -16.94 -15.30 -2.72
C VAL A 452 -17.14 -16.67 -3.36
N TRP A 453 -17.17 -16.72 -4.70
CA TRP A 453 -17.20 -17.99 -5.43
C TRP A 453 -15.91 -18.78 -5.25
N ASP A 454 -14.74 -18.13 -5.35
CA ASP A 454 -13.45 -18.79 -5.09
C ASP A 454 -13.45 -19.43 -3.69
N ALA A 455 -13.86 -18.69 -2.66
CA ALA A 455 -13.93 -19.21 -1.30
C ALA A 455 -14.95 -20.36 -1.15
N LEU A 456 -16.10 -20.28 -1.82
CA LEU A 456 -17.11 -21.34 -1.80
C LEU A 456 -16.62 -22.64 -2.43
N LEU A 457 -15.85 -22.53 -3.51
CA LEU A 457 -15.32 -23.68 -4.25
C LEU A 457 -14.08 -24.28 -3.59
N ALA A 458 -13.25 -23.45 -2.94
CA ALA A 458 -12.03 -23.88 -2.25
C ALA A 458 -12.29 -24.40 -0.82
N SER A 459 -13.30 -23.90 -0.11
CA SER A 459 -13.48 -24.20 1.33
C SER A 459 -13.80 -25.68 1.60
N PRO A 460 -13.02 -26.38 2.44
CA PRO A 460 -13.24 -27.80 2.75
C PRO A 460 -14.53 -28.06 3.55
N THR A 461 -15.07 -27.04 4.22
CA THR A 461 -16.28 -27.17 5.05
C THR A 461 -17.57 -27.02 4.24
N VAL A 462 -17.47 -26.63 2.96
CA VAL A 462 -18.64 -26.53 2.07
C VAL A 462 -18.93 -27.89 1.45
N PRO A 463 -20.12 -28.50 1.70
CA PRO A 463 -20.44 -29.81 1.17
C PRO A 463 -20.58 -29.81 -0.36
N THR A 464 -20.07 -30.84 -1.03
CA THR A 464 -20.17 -31.02 -2.50
C THR A 464 -21.60 -30.93 -3.02
N ARG A 465 -22.58 -31.45 -2.25
CA ARG A 465 -24.02 -31.35 -2.59
C ARG A 465 -24.53 -29.90 -2.56
N ALA A 466 -23.99 -29.05 -1.68
CA ALA A 466 -24.33 -27.62 -1.65
C ALA A 466 -23.75 -26.90 -2.88
N ARG A 467 -22.47 -27.15 -3.23
CA ARG A 467 -21.84 -26.61 -4.45
C ARG A 467 -22.63 -26.97 -5.70
N ARG A 468 -22.92 -28.26 -5.90
CA ARG A 468 -23.73 -28.75 -7.04
C ARG A 468 -25.11 -28.06 -7.15
N ARG A 469 -25.75 -27.77 -6.02
CA ARG A 469 -27.05 -27.07 -6.00
C ARG A 469 -26.93 -25.62 -6.48
N LEU A 470 -25.89 -24.92 -6.07
CA LEU A 470 -25.65 -23.53 -6.50
C LEU A 470 -25.26 -23.49 -7.98
N LEU A 471 -24.40 -24.40 -8.43
CA LEU A 471 -23.99 -24.48 -9.85
C LEU A 471 -25.15 -24.76 -10.78
N ARG A 472 -26.11 -25.62 -10.37
CA ARG A 472 -27.32 -25.85 -11.16
C ARG A 472 -28.15 -24.58 -11.39
N LYS A 473 -28.09 -23.60 -10.49
CA LYS A 473 -28.79 -22.31 -10.68
C LYS A 473 -28.09 -21.39 -11.68
N LEU A 474 -26.82 -21.66 -12.02
CA LEU A 474 -26.07 -20.92 -13.04
C LEU A 474 -26.21 -21.52 -14.43
N LYS A 475 -26.86 -22.69 -14.58
CA LYS A 475 -27.17 -23.25 -15.90
C LYS A 475 -27.94 -22.22 -16.75
N GLY A 476 -27.59 -22.08 -18.02
CA GLY A 476 -28.09 -21.06 -18.93
C GLY A 476 -27.38 -19.71 -18.81
N HIS A 477 -26.35 -19.59 -17.97
CA HIS A 477 -25.59 -18.36 -17.78
C HIS A 477 -24.06 -18.55 -17.88
N PHE A 478 -23.58 -19.74 -18.25
CA PHE A 478 -22.15 -20.03 -18.40
C PHE A 478 -21.52 -19.21 -19.52
N LEU A 479 -22.22 -18.96 -20.64
CA LEU A 479 -21.73 -18.04 -21.67
C LEU A 479 -21.54 -16.62 -21.11
N SER A 480 -22.53 -16.12 -20.38
CA SER A 480 -22.44 -14.79 -19.76
C SER A 480 -21.28 -14.68 -18.77
N LEU A 481 -20.90 -15.78 -18.12
CA LEU A 481 -19.72 -15.83 -17.26
C LEU A 481 -18.44 -15.80 -18.09
N ALA A 482 -18.33 -16.65 -19.11
CA ALA A 482 -17.16 -16.73 -19.99
C ALA A 482 -16.81 -15.38 -20.63
N CYS A 483 -17.82 -14.62 -21.08
CA CYS A 483 -17.63 -13.31 -21.71
C CYS A 483 -17.34 -12.15 -20.73
N HIS A 484 -17.24 -12.41 -19.43
CA HIS A 484 -17.06 -11.38 -18.41
C HIS A 484 -15.69 -11.48 -17.72
N ARG A 485 -14.96 -10.36 -17.58
CA ARG A 485 -13.59 -10.32 -17.00
C ARG A 485 -13.39 -11.05 -15.66
N ASN A 486 -14.41 -11.01 -14.80
CA ASN A 486 -14.40 -11.69 -13.50
C ASN A 486 -15.13 -13.03 -13.57
N GLY A 487 -16.12 -13.13 -14.47
CA GLY A 487 -16.97 -14.32 -14.58
C GLY A 487 -16.20 -15.49 -15.19
N SER A 488 -15.28 -15.22 -16.12
CA SER A 488 -14.42 -16.23 -16.75
C SER A 488 -13.58 -16.97 -15.71
N ARG A 489 -12.96 -16.22 -14.79
CA ARG A 489 -12.21 -16.81 -13.66
C ARG A 489 -13.07 -17.67 -12.75
N VAL A 490 -14.30 -17.23 -12.47
CA VAL A 490 -15.24 -18.04 -11.68
C VAL A 490 -15.59 -19.31 -12.45
N LEU A 491 -15.84 -19.21 -13.76
CA LEU A 491 -16.14 -20.36 -14.61
C LEU A 491 -14.97 -21.37 -14.65
N ASP A 492 -13.73 -20.90 -14.73
CA ASP A 492 -12.53 -21.73 -14.66
C ASP A 492 -12.45 -22.48 -13.32
N ALA A 493 -12.66 -21.78 -12.20
CA ALA A 493 -12.68 -22.39 -10.87
C ALA A 493 -13.84 -23.41 -10.72
N VAL A 494 -15.00 -23.12 -11.31
CA VAL A 494 -16.13 -24.04 -11.37
C VAL A 494 -15.74 -25.28 -12.18
N TRP A 495 -15.10 -25.12 -13.34
CA TRP A 495 -14.69 -26.22 -14.21
C TRP A 495 -13.76 -27.19 -13.50
N VAL A 496 -12.74 -26.67 -12.80
CA VAL A 496 -11.79 -27.47 -12.01
C VAL A 496 -12.51 -28.31 -10.96
N SER A 497 -13.49 -27.72 -10.26
CA SER A 497 -14.23 -28.37 -9.17
C SER A 497 -15.49 -29.14 -9.61
N ALA A 498 -15.87 -29.07 -10.89
CA ALA A 498 -17.07 -29.71 -11.44
C ALA A 498 -16.87 -31.20 -11.71
N SER A 499 -17.93 -31.98 -11.49
CA SER A 499 -18.03 -33.38 -11.93
C SER A 499 -18.15 -33.49 -13.46
N GLY A 500 -17.82 -34.65 -14.05
CA GLY A 500 -17.98 -34.92 -15.49
C GLY A 500 -19.30 -34.43 -16.11
N PRO A 501 -20.48 -34.77 -15.54
CA PRO A 501 -21.77 -34.31 -16.07
C PRO A 501 -21.97 -32.78 -16.01
N ALA A 502 -21.36 -32.12 -15.02
CA ALA A 502 -21.43 -30.67 -14.91
C ALA A 502 -20.48 -29.98 -15.91
N ARG A 503 -19.31 -30.58 -16.18
CA ARG A 503 -18.41 -30.14 -17.26
C ARG A 503 -19.06 -30.31 -18.63
N ALA A 504 -19.72 -31.44 -18.88
CA ALA A 504 -20.50 -31.64 -20.11
C ALA A 504 -21.55 -30.55 -20.30
N ALA A 505 -22.38 -30.28 -19.28
CA ALA A 505 -23.40 -29.23 -19.36
C ALA A 505 -22.83 -27.82 -19.60
N ILE A 506 -21.63 -27.52 -19.06
CA ILE A 506 -20.92 -26.25 -19.35
C ILE A 506 -20.44 -26.24 -20.80
N ALA A 507 -19.84 -27.33 -21.27
CA ALA A 507 -19.32 -27.45 -22.63
C ALA A 507 -20.43 -27.36 -23.69
N ASP A 508 -21.57 -28.01 -23.45
CA ASP A 508 -22.74 -27.98 -24.33
C ASP A 508 -23.23 -26.53 -24.51
N GLU A 509 -23.42 -25.80 -23.40
CA GLU A 509 -23.90 -24.41 -23.43
C GLU A 509 -22.93 -23.46 -24.16
N LEU A 510 -21.62 -23.65 -23.97
CA LEU A 510 -20.60 -22.85 -24.66
C LEU A 510 -20.49 -23.25 -26.15
N GLY A 511 -20.68 -24.52 -26.48
CA GLY A 511 -20.62 -25.07 -27.83
C GLY A 511 -21.78 -24.62 -28.73
N GLU A 512 -23.01 -24.61 -28.19
CA GLU A 512 -24.20 -24.09 -28.88
C GLU A 512 -24.00 -22.64 -29.34
N CYS A 513 -23.35 -21.82 -28.51
CA CYS A 513 -23.06 -20.43 -28.83
C CYS A 513 -21.96 -20.29 -29.89
N HIS A 514 -20.93 -21.14 -29.88
CA HIS A 514 -19.92 -21.15 -30.94
C HIS A 514 -20.52 -21.49 -32.32
N GLY A 515 -21.56 -22.33 -32.37
CA GLY A 515 -22.36 -22.57 -33.58
C GLY A 515 -23.12 -21.32 -34.05
N ALA A 516 -23.77 -20.60 -33.13
CA ALA A 516 -24.48 -19.35 -33.42
C ALA A 516 -23.55 -18.21 -33.91
N TRP A 517 -22.33 -18.11 -33.37
CA TRP A 517 -21.32 -17.13 -33.78
C TRP A 517 -20.72 -17.42 -35.17
N ARG A 518 -20.82 -18.66 -35.66
CA ARG A 518 -20.40 -19.03 -37.02
C ARG A 518 -21.49 -18.80 -38.06
N GLY A 519 -22.76 -18.86 -37.66
CA GLY A 519 -23.92 -18.61 -38.52
C GLY A 519 -24.39 -17.16 -38.58
N GLY A 520 -24.04 -16.33 -37.58
CA GLY A 520 -24.38 -14.92 -37.50
C GLY A 520 -23.20 -14.01 -37.82
N GLN A 521 -23.26 -13.31 -38.95
CA GLN A 521 -22.31 -12.26 -39.33
C GLN A 521 -22.45 -11.06 -38.38
N THR A 522 -21.51 -10.86 -37.44
CA THR A 522 -20.89 -9.56 -37.07
C THR A 522 -19.98 -9.64 -35.82
N ASP A 523 -18.73 -9.22 -36.02
CA ASP A 523 -17.92 -8.36 -35.13
C ASP A 523 -17.57 -8.77 -33.68
N GLY A 524 -17.30 -10.06 -33.43
CA GLY A 524 -16.91 -10.55 -32.10
C GLY A 524 -15.46 -11.06 -31.95
N ARG A 525 -14.61 -10.98 -32.97
CA ARG A 525 -13.29 -11.67 -32.97
C ARG A 525 -12.20 -11.07 -32.07
N GLN A 526 -12.42 -9.93 -31.41
CA GLN A 526 -11.33 -9.20 -30.73
C GLN A 526 -11.18 -9.43 -29.21
N ARG A 527 -11.82 -10.43 -28.60
CA ARG A 527 -11.69 -10.65 -27.13
C ARG A 527 -11.55 -12.10 -26.69
N TRP A 528 -10.68 -12.85 -27.34
CA TRP A 528 -10.10 -14.07 -26.78
C TRP A 528 -8.59 -13.92 -26.68
#